data_AF-A0A7D7VUH5-F1
#
_entry.id   AF-A0A7D7VUH5-F1
#
_cell.length_a   1.000
_cell.length_b   1.000
_cell.length_c   1.000
_cell.angle_alpha   90.00
_cell.angle_beta   90.00
_cell.angle_gamma   90.00
#
_symmetry.space_group_name_H-M   'P 1'
#
loop_
_entity.id
_entity.type
_entity.pdbx_description
1 polymer ?
#
loop_
_entity_poly.entity_id
_entity_poly.type
_entity_poly.pdbx_seq_one_letter_code
_entity_poly.pdbx_strand_id
1 'polypeptide(L)'
;METRTHIDEPYVLKEEQIQFYNTYRYIKLKHVLDEDSLAYFNTIISEKVEALNQENTPLKNRSTYGEALLQLFNLWVNLQQKRGQLFKRLCC
;
A
#
# COMPACT_ATOMS: atom_id res chain seq x y z
N MET A 1 1.89 -23.47 4.39
CA MET A 1 3.07 -22.64 4.08
C MET A 1 2.95 -21.37 4.91
N GLU A 2 3.63 -21.30 6.05
CA GLU A 2 3.63 -20.12 6.92
C GLU A 2 4.78 -19.19 6.53
N THR A 3 4.56 -18.34 5.53
CA THR A 3 5.43 -17.18 5.29
C THR A 3 4.97 -16.09 6.27
N ARG A 4 5.50 -16.14 7.51
CA ARG A 4 5.36 -15.04 8.48
C ARG A 4 6.30 -13.93 8.02
N THR A 5 5.77 -13.15 7.09
CA THR A 5 6.39 -11.99 6.47
C THR A 5 6.76 -10.96 7.52
N HIS A 6 7.96 -10.39 7.38
CA HIS A 6 8.71 -9.48 8.26
C HIS A 6 7.98 -8.15 8.57
N ILE A 7 6.68 -8.07 8.31
CA ILE A 7 5.80 -6.91 8.40
C ILE A 7 5.63 -6.44 9.85
N ASP A 8 5.56 -7.38 10.81
CA ASP A 8 5.39 -7.07 12.22
C ASP A 8 6.71 -6.64 12.91
N GLU A 9 7.83 -6.66 12.18
CA GLU A 9 9.12 -6.25 12.72
C GLU A 9 9.32 -4.72 12.68
N PRO A 10 9.92 -4.12 13.71
CA PRO A 10 10.24 -2.69 13.73
C PRO A 10 11.18 -2.30 12.59
N TYR A 11 10.86 -1.21 11.89
CA TYR A 11 11.77 -0.57 10.94
C TYR A 11 12.57 0.51 11.66
N VAL A 12 13.87 0.29 11.85
CA VAL A 12 14.73 1.23 12.58
C VAL A 12 15.07 2.43 11.70
N LEU A 13 14.79 3.64 12.21
CA LEU A 13 15.12 4.90 11.54
C LEU A 13 16.44 5.45 12.07
N LYS A 14 17.24 6.01 11.16
CA LYS A 14 18.43 6.78 11.52
C LYS A 14 18.04 8.20 11.92
N GLU A 15 18.83 8.82 12.78
CA GLU A 15 18.62 10.20 13.22
C GLU A 15 18.58 11.19 12.03
N GLU A 16 19.44 10.99 11.04
CA GLU A 16 19.47 11.77 9.79
C GLU A 16 18.15 11.71 9.02
N GLN A 17 17.48 10.55 9.02
CA GLN A 17 16.19 10.36 8.37
C GLN A 17 15.09 11.12 9.12
N ILE A 18 15.13 11.10 10.45
CA ILE A 18 14.20 11.86 11.31
C ILE A 18 14.39 13.36 11.08
N GLN A 19 15.64 13.84 11.05
CA GLN A 19 15.96 15.25 10.81
C GLN A 19 15.54 15.71 9.40
N PHE A 20 15.75 14.87 8.38
CA PHE A 20 15.27 15.14 7.02
C PHE A 20 13.75 15.32 7.01
N TYR A 21 13.00 14.40 7.61
CA TYR A 21 11.55 14.51 7.69
C TYR A 21 11.11 15.77 8.46
N ASN A 22 11.76 16.10 9.58
CA ASN A 22 11.43 17.30 10.36
C ASN A 22 11.63 18.60 9.57
N THR A 23 12.63 18.62 8.69
CA THR A 23 12.95 19.79 7.85
C THR A 23 12.03 19.89 6.64
N TYR A 24 11.86 18.78 5.90
CA TYR A 24 11.23 18.78 4.58
C TYR A 24 9.77 18.30 4.60
N ARG A 25 9.30 17.73 5.71
CA ARG A 25 7.94 17.16 5.89
C ARG A 25 7.60 16.00 4.96
N TYR A 26 8.60 15.40 4.33
CA TYR A 26 8.50 14.13 3.62
C TYR A 26 9.79 13.34 3.77
N ILE A 27 9.75 12.02 3.53
CA ILE A 27 10.92 11.16 3.47
C ILE A 27 10.68 9.97 2.54
N LYS A 28 11.75 9.50 1.86
CA LYS A 28 11.74 8.25 1.09
C LYS A 28 12.44 7.15 1.90
N LEU A 29 11.67 6.18 2.38
CA LEU A 29 12.18 4.98 3.03
C LEU A 29 12.30 3.85 2.01
N LYS A 30 13.43 3.12 2.03
CA LYS A 30 13.69 2.00 1.12
C LYS A 30 13.48 0.68 1.86
N HIS A 31 13.01 -0.34 1.14
CA HIS A 31 12.82 -1.70 1.66
C HIS A 31 11.94 -1.73 2.92
N VAL A 32 10.93 -0.87 2.98
CA VAL A 32 9.92 -0.93 4.03
C VAL A 32 9.12 -2.22 3.90
N LEU A 33 8.99 -2.81 2.72
CA LEU A 33 8.49 -4.17 2.57
C LEU A 33 9.58 -5.02 1.92
N ASP A 34 9.72 -6.26 2.37
CA ASP A 34 10.50 -7.28 1.68
C ASP A 34 9.78 -7.73 0.39
N GLU A 35 10.51 -8.44 -0.47
CA GLU A 35 10.01 -8.85 -1.79
C GLU A 35 8.80 -9.80 -1.69
N ASP A 36 8.80 -10.72 -0.73
CA ASP A 36 7.70 -11.67 -0.54
C ASP A 36 6.43 -10.95 -0.05
N SER A 37 6.58 -10.02 0.90
CA SER A 37 5.50 -9.15 1.35
C SER A 37 4.93 -8.31 0.22
N LEU A 38 5.81 -7.74 -0.61
CA LEU A 38 5.40 -6.91 -1.75
C LEU A 38 4.62 -7.74 -2.79
N ALA A 39 5.11 -8.92 -3.14
CA ALA A 39 4.45 -9.83 -4.07
C ALA A 39 3.06 -10.24 -3.55
N TYR A 40 2.98 -10.63 -2.27
CA TYR A 40 1.74 -11.02 -1.62
C TYR A 40 0.68 -9.91 -1.65
N PHE A 41 1.05 -8.68 -1.27
CA PHE A 41 0.10 -7.56 -1.28
C PHE A 41 -0.27 -7.14 -2.70
N ASN A 42 0.65 -7.20 -3.66
CA ASN A 42 0.32 -6.93 -5.06
C ASN A 42 -0.79 -7.85 -5.56
N THR A 43 -0.70 -9.16 -5.29
CA THR A 43 -1.74 -10.13 -5.68
C THR A 43 -3.09 -9.79 -5.04
N ILE A 44 -3.14 -9.67 -3.71
CA ILE A 44 -4.40 -9.46 -2.98
C ILE A 44 -5.05 -8.12 -3.31
N ILE A 45 -4.25 -7.06 -3.45
CA ILE A 45 -4.77 -5.74 -3.83
C ILE A 45 -5.32 -5.79 -5.26
N SER A 46 -4.62 -6.45 -6.19
CA SER A 46 -5.07 -6.58 -7.58
C SER A 46 -6.40 -7.32 -7.67
N GLU A 47 -6.52 -8.49 -7.03
CA GLU A 47 -7.77 -9.26 -6.96
C GLU A 47 -8.90 -8.43 -6.37
N LYS A 48 -8.61 -7.64 -5.32
CA LYS A 48 -9.64 -6.84 -4.67
C LYS A 48 -10.06 -5.62 -5.49
N VAL A 49 -9.13 -4.98 -6.19
CA VAL A 49 -9.40 -3.90 -7.13
C VAL A 49 -10.27 -4.43 -8.25
N GLU A 50 -9.94 -5.58 -8.85
CA GLU A 50 -10.74 -6.20 -9.90
C GLU A 50 -12.17 -6.52 -9.44
N ALA A 51 -12.32 -7.11 -8.25
CA ALA A 51 -13.63 -7.45 -7.69
C ALA A 51 -14.51 -6.24 -7.32
N LEU A 52 -13.91 -5.10 -6.97
CA LEU A 52 -14.64 -3.88 -6.56
C LEU A 52 -14.74 -2.83 -7.66
N ASN A 53 -13.97 -2.96 -8.74
CA ASN A 53 -13.99 -2.00 -9.82
C ASN A 53 -15.32 -2.09 -10.58
N GLN A 54 -16.14 -1.06 -10.46
CA GLN A 54 -17.40 -0.91 -11.20
C GLN A 54 -17.25 -0.01 -12.44
N GLU A 55 -16.04 0.49 -12.70
CA GLU A 55 -15.76 1.38 -13.83
C GLU A 55 -15.62 0.60 -15.13
N ASN A 56 -16.71 0.56 -15.89
CA ASN A 56 -16.80 -0.11 -17.19
C ASN A 56 -16.55 0.83 -18.37
N THR A 57 -16.32 2.13 -18.12
CA THR A 57 -16.08 3.10 -19.18
C THR A 57 -14.71 2.85 -19.82
N PRO A 58 -14.61 2.77 -21.16
CA PRO A 58 -13.32 2.71 -21.85
C PRO A 58 -12.44 3.89 -21.47
N LEU A 59 -11.13 3.67 -21.31
CA LEU A 59 -10.20 4.70 -20.82
C LEU A 59 -10.38 6.05 -21.53
N LYS A 60 -10.44 6.02 -22.87
CA LYS A 60 -10.60 7.19 -23.77
C LYS A 60 -11.83 8.07 -23.51
N ASN A 61 -12.83 7.53 -22.81
CA ASN A 61 -14.09 8.21 -22.53
C ASN A 61 -14.19 8.65 -21.05
N ARG A 62 -13.12 8.46 -20.26
CA ARG A 62 -13.06 8.90 -18.86
C ARG A 62 -12.64 10.36 -18.78
N SER A 63 -12.88 10.99 -17.64
CA SER A 63 -12.35 12.33 -17.36
C SER A 63 -10.82 12.30 -17.30
N THR A 64 -10.15 13.44 -17.44
CA THR A 64 -8.68 13.55 -17.31
C THR A 64 -8.15 12.93 -16.01
N TYR A 65 -8.93 12.97 -14.93
CA TYR A 65 -8.60 12.31 -13.67
C TYR A 65 -8.90 10.80 -13.70
N GLY A 66 -10.02 10.38 -14.30
CA GLY A 66 -10.39 8.97 -14.43
C GLY A 66 -9.55 8.17 -15.43
N GLU A 67 -8.87 8.87 -16.35
CA GLU A 67 -7.82 8.29 -17.21
C GLU A 67 -6.50 8.09 -16.44
N ALA A 68 -6.19 8.97 -15.49
CA ALA A 68 -4.92 8.94 -14.77
C ALA A 68 -4.91 7.95 -13.60
N LEU A 69 -6.02 7.86 -12.84
CA LEU A 69 -6.07 7.12 -11.59
C LEU A 69 -7.45 6.48 -11.38
N LEU A 70 -7.46 5.18 -11.02
CA LEU A 70 -8.63 4.52 -10.43
C LEU A 70 -8.52 4.62 -8.91
N GLN A 71 -9.49 5.27 -8.26
CA GLN A 71 -9.49 5.44 -6.81
C GLN A 71 -10.58 4.57 -6.17
N LEU A 72 -10.16 3.60 -5.36
CA LEU A 72 -11.04 2.79 -4.53
C LEU A 72 -10.72 3.00 -3.06
N PHE A 73 -11.73 3.28 -2.25
CA PHE A 73 -11.57 3.54 -0.82
C PHE A 73 -11.81 2.28 0.01
N ASN A 74 -11.21 2.23 1.20
CA ASN A 74 -11.50 1.22 2.21
C ASN A 74 -11.29 -0.23 1.75
N LEU A 75 -10.35 -0.46 0.81
CA LEU A 75 -10.03 -1.80 0.29
C LEU A 75 -9.73 -2.79 1.43
N TRP A 76 -9.14 -2.30 2.51
CA TRP A 76 -8.76 -3.08 3.70
C TRP A 76 -9.94 -3.58 4.55
N VAL A 77 -11.12 -2.93 4.54
CA VAL A 77 -12.28 -3.35 5.35
C VAL A 77 -12.77 -4.74 4.93
N ASN A 78 -12.59 -5.04 3.65
CA ASN A 78 -13.00 -6.30 3.05
C ASN A 78 -11.91 -7.39 3.13
N LEU A 79 -10.70 -7.05 3.56
CA LEU A 79 -9.61 -8.00 3.78
C LEU A 79 -9.68 -8.54 5.21
N GLN A 80 -10.67 -9.40 5.46
CA GLN A 80 -10.97 -9.98 6.78
C GLN A 80 -9.79 -10.75 7.42
N GLN A 81 -8.75 -11.13 6.67
CA GLN A 81 -7.67 -12.00 7.17
C GLN A 81 -6.40 -11.30 7.70
N LYS A 82 -6.10 -10.03 7.36
CA LYS A 82 -4.83 -9.37 7.78
C LYS A 82 -4.99 -7.90 8.17
N ARG A 83 -6.07 -7.59 8.89
CA ARG A 83 -6.50 -6.23 9.28
C ARG A 83 -5.44 -5.41 10.04
N GLY A 84 -4.45 -6.03 10.68
CA GLY A 84 -3.49 -5.37 11.58
C GLY A 84 -2.08 -5.14 11.04
N GLN A 85 -1.68 -5.78 9.94
CA GLN A 85 -0.27 -5.86 9.52
C GLN A 85 0.12 -4.72 8.57
N LEU A 86 -0.74 -4.38 7.61
CA LEU A 86 -0.47 -3.32 6.63
C LEU A 86 -0.46 -1.91 7.27
N PHE A 87 -1.31 -1.69 8.28
CA PHE A 87 -1.51 -0.36 8.88
C PHE A 87 -0.39 0.07 9.84
N LYS A 88 0.24 -0.87 10.55
CA LYS A 88 1.38 -0.57 11.44
C LYS A 88 2.59 0.00 10.70
N ARG A 89 2.73 -0.28 9.40
CA ARG A 89 3.93 0.00 8.62
C ARG A 89 3.79 1.17 7.64
N LEU A 90 2.57 1.63 7.38
CA LEU A 90 2.27 2.72 6.43
C LEU A 90 1.71 4.00 7.11
N CYS A 91 1.24 3.92 8.36
CA CYS A 91 0.61 5.05 9.06
C CYS A 91 1.28 5.45 10.39
N CYS A 92 2.48 4.95 10.70
CA CYS A 92 3.31 5.45 11.80
C CYS A 92 4.74 5.65 11.33
#